data_AF-A0A1H9VUP8-F1
#
_entry.id   AF-A0A1H9VUP8-F1
#
_cell.length_a   1.000
_cell.length_b   1.000
_cell.length_c   1.000
_cell.angle_alpha   90.00
_cell.angle_beta   90.00
_cell.angle_gamma   90.00
#
_symmetry.space_group_name_H-M   'P 1'
#
loop_
_entity.id
_entity.type
_entity.pdbx_description
1 polymer ?
#
loop_
_entity_poly.entity_id
_entity_poly.type
_entity_poly.pdbx_seq_one_letter_code
_entity_poly.pdbx_strand_id
1 'polypeptide(L)'
;MTHYPDLSPYSYFPSRVPMVNVGWLDPPHDFPTGPAPDELVEALWLLAEEPRNVARGLHFCGFCEGARFDDLPLGTGEIHVDAGGVRHSAPRLVGHYVRDHGYLPPQAFSDAAVGRFRDLRARTRELLETAGWVQGRSVDTSAWRRAFPSLGWHDGAERFLAEFGGLTLRGVETVVLDPLRCAGAVDLFERWKKVREVVPAGVAGDHLLGVGAGGELVALSGDGHAWMGSGSSAIRRLSEGQHLDEDDG
;
A
#
# COMPACT_ATOMS: atom_id res chain seq x y z
N MET A 1 3.49 -7.49 -25.36
CA MET A 1 2.70 -6.74 -24.36
C MET A 1 1.42 -6.30 -25.05
N THR A 2 0.43 -5.78 -24.31
CA THR A 2 -0.89 -5.47 -24.87
C THR A 2 -1.17 -3.98 -24.73
N HIS A 3 -1.08 -3.27 -25.85
CA HIS A 3 -1.57 -1.90 -25.94
C HIS A 3 -3.10 -1.89 -26.07
N TYR A 4 -3.75 -1.06 -25.27
CA TYR A 4 -5.14 -0.67 -25.46
C TYR A 4 -5.25 0.86 -25.44
N PRO A 5 -5.85 1.49 -26.45
CA PRO A 5 -6.07 2.93 -26.44
C PRO A 5 -6.87 3.36 -25.20
N ASP A 6 -6.54 4.53 -24.66
CA ASP A 6 -7.31 5.10 -23.56
C ASP A 6 -8.79 5.24 -23.94
N LEU A 7 -9.65 4.94 -22.96
CA LEU A 7 -11.10 4.94 -23.06
C LEU A 7 -11.69 3.89 -24.03
N SER A 8 -10.86 3.02 -24.62
CA SER A 8 -11.36 1.85 -25.37
C SER A 8 -12.02 0.82 -24.44
N PRO A 9 -13.01 0.04 -24.92
CA PRO A 9 -13.63 -1.00 -24.10
C PRO A 9 -12.62 -2.01 -23.56
N TYR A 10 -12.69 -2.27 -22.25
CA TYR A 10 -11.87 -3.26 -21.58
C TYR A 10 -12.24 -4.68 -22.02
N SER A 11 -11.24 -5.47 -22.41
CA SER A 11 -11.45 -6.84 -22.90
C SER A 11 -10.39 -7.84 -22.44
N TYR A 12 -9.51 -7.45 -21.51
CA TYR A 12 -8.40 -8.29 -21.08
C TYR A 12 -8.85 -9.45 -20.17
N PHE A 13 -9.69 -9.17 -19.15
CA PHE A 13 -10.37 -10.16 -18.33
C PHE A 13 -11.90 -10.09 -18.48
N PRO A 14 -12.63 -11.21 -18.28
CA PRO A 14 -14.09 -11.15 -18.15
C PRO A 14 -14.50 -10.24 -17.00
N SER A 15 -15.40 -9.29 -17.26
CA SER A 15 -15.95 -8.39 -16.25
C SER A 15 -17.47 -8.38 -16.28
N ARG A 16 -18.09 -8.32 -15.10
CA ARG A 16 -19.56 -8.18 -14.95
C ARG A 16 -20.03 -6.74 -15.12
N VAL A 17 -19.11 -5.79 -15.04
CA VAL A 17 -19.37 -4.36 -15.22
C VAL A 17 -18.62 -3.86 -16.46
N PRO A 18 -19.24 -3.04 -17.32
CA PRO A 18 -18.53 -2.38 -18.40
C PRO A 18 -17.37 -1.54 -17.84
N MET A 19 -16.19 -1.69 -18.42
CA MET A 19 -15.01 -0.91 -18.07
C MET A 19 -14.32 -0.38 -19.33
N VAL A 20 -13.51 0.65 -19.16
CA VAL A 20 -12.64 1.19 -20.22
C VAL A 20 -11.17 1.15 -19.80
N ASN A 21 -10.29 1.01 -20.78
CA ASN A 21 -8.85 0.96 -20.58
C ASN A 21 -8.27 2.36 -20.30
N VAL A 22 -7.29 2.45 -19.40
CA VAL A 22 -6.46 3.64 -19.20
C VAL A 22 -5.02 3.21 -18.98
N GLY A 23 -4.05 3.80 -19.70
CA GLY A 23 -2.63 3.60 -19.44
C GLY A 23 -2.08 2.22 -19.79
N TRP A 24 -2.76 1.46 -20.66
CA TRP A 24 -2.22 0.23 -21.24
C TRP A 24 -1.32 0.55 -22.43
N LEU A 25 -0.12 1.05 -22.11
CA LEU A 25 0.84 1.58 -23.07
C LEU A 25 1.84 0.51 -23.50
N ASP A 26 2.24 0.52 -24.77
CA ASP A 26 3.29 -0.35 -25.31
C ASP A 26 3.90 0.29 -26.58
N PRO A 27 5.23 0.30 -26.75
CA PRO A 27 5.83 0.70 -28.02
C PRO A 27 5.28 -0.12 -29.20
N PRO A 28 5.14 0.45 -30.41
CA PRO A 28 5.55 1.80 -30.80
C PRO A 28 4.42 2.84 -30.68
N HIS A 29 3.39 2.59 -29.88
CA HIS A 29 2.21 3.46 -29.85
C HIS A 29 2.50 4.74 -29.05
N ASP A 30 2.24 5.89 -29.68
CA ASP A 30 2.27 7.18 -29.00
C ASP A 30 1.13 7.31 -28.00
N PHE A 31 1.35 8.11 -26.96
CA PHE A 31 0.35 8.40 -25.93
C PHE A 31 0.35 9.88 -25.56
N PRO A 32 -0.77 10.41 -25.03
CA PRO A 32 -0.82 11.78 -24.55
C PRO A 32 0.24 12.02 -23.47
N THR A 33 1.00 13.11 -23.61
CA THR A 33 2.01 13.51 -22.62
C THR A 33 1.75 14.92 -22.10
N GLY A 34 2.16 15.18 -20.87
CA GLY A 34 1.99 16.49 -20.24
C GLY A 34 2.38 16.49 -18.76
N PRO A 35 2.29 17.66 -18.10
CA PRO A 35 2.55 17.75 -16.67
C PRO A 35 1.44 17.03 -15.89
N ALA A 36 1.84 16.12 -15.01
CA ALA A 36 0.95 15.48 -14.05
C ALA A 36 1.25 15.97 -12.63
N PRO A 37 0.23 16.25 -11.79
CA PRO A 37 0.46 16.63 -10.40
C PRO A 37 1.13 15.49 -9.61
N ASP A 38 2.06 15.81 -8.71
CA ASP A 38 2.70 14.81 -7.82
C ASP A 38 1.67 14.00 -7.01
N GLU A 39 0.58 14.66 -6.61
CA GLU A 39 -0.52 14.03 -5.89
C GLU A 39 -1.22 12.93 -6.71
N LEU A 40 -1.24 13.04 -8.04
CA LEU A 40 -1.78 11.97 -8.90
C LEU A 40 -0.88 10.73 -8.84
N VAL A 41 0.44 10.91 -8.88
CA VAL A 41 1.38 9.79 -8.78
C VAL A 41 1.22 9.08 -7.44
N GLU A 42 1.15 9.82 -6.33
CA GLU A 42 0.88 9.26 -5.00
C GLU A 42 -0.45 8.51 -4.94
N ALA A 43 -1.51 9.06 -5.54
CA ALA A 43 -2.81 8.41 -5.62
C ALA A 43 -2.73 7.08 -6.37
N LEU A 44 -2.07 7.06 -7.53
CA LEU A 44 -1.95 5.85 -8.35
C LEU A 44 -1.10 4.77 -7.66
N TRP A 45 -0.03 5.14 -6.95
CA TRP A 45 0.75 4.18 -6.18
C TRP A 45 -0.02 3.62 -4.99
N LEU A 46 -0.76 4.46 -4.26
CA LEU A 46 -1.62 3.97 -3.18
C LEU A 46 -2.64 2.95 -3.71
N LEU A 47 -3.29 3.27 -4.84
CA LEU A 47 -4.25 2.35 -5.46
C LEU A 47 -3.57 1.07 -5.97
N ALA A 48 -2.33 1.17 -6.43
CA ALA A 48 -1.56 0.01 -6.86
C ALA A 48 -1.16 -0.91 -5.71
N GLU A 49 -1.26 -0.51 -4.43
CA GLU A 49 -1.10 -1.41 -3.28
C GLU A 49 -2.27 -2.40 -3.12
N GLU A 50 -3.40 -2.18 -3.82
CA GLU A 50 -4.61 -3.03 -3.81
C GLU A 50 -4.99 -3.45 -5.25
N PRO A 51 -4.16 -4.28 -5.91
CA PRO A 51 -4.41 -4.66 -7.29
C PRO A 51 -5.65 -5.55 -7.44
N ARG A 52 -6.30 -5.41 -8.58
CA ARG A 52 -7.37 -6.26 -9.10
C ARG A 52 -6.83 -7.10 -10.24
N ASN A 53 -7.51 -8.21 -10.53
CA ASN A 53 -7.22 -9.10 -11.65
C ASN A 53 -5.71 -9.43 -11.79
N VAL A 54 -5.12 -9.88 -10.68
CA VAL A 54 -3.71 -10.26 -10.58
C VAL A 54 -3.44 -11.43 -11.53
N ALA A 55 -2.57 -11.21 -12.52
CA ALA A 55 -2.22 -12.22 -13.52
C ALA A 55 -0.97 -13.02 -13.10
N ARG A 56 -0.71 -14.17 -13.72
CA ARG A 56 0.52 -14.95 -13.50
C ARG A 56 1.76 -14.42 -14.24
N GLY A 57 1.57 -13.46 -15.16
CA GLY A 57 2.65 -12.89 -15.98
C GLY A 57 3.03 -11.47 -15.57
N LEU A 58 4.32 -11.14 -15.62
CA LEU A 58 4.85 -9.82 -15.27
C LEU A 58 4.63 -8.81 -16.41
N HIS A 59 4.05 -7.65 -16.09
CA HIS A 59 4.02 -6.49 -16.99
C HIS A 59 5.26 -5.65 -16.72
N PHE A 60 6.15 -5.55 -17.72
CA PHE A 60 7.34 -4.71 -17.66
C PHE A 60 7.13 -3.43 -18.46
N CYS A 61 7.76 -2.34 -18.04
CA CYS A 61 7.78 -1.12 -18.84
C CYS A 61 8.63 -1.32 -20.10
N GLY A 62 8.02 -1.12 -21.27
CA GLY A 62 8.71 -1.16 -22.56
C GLY A 62 9.49 0.11 -22.93
N PHE A 63 9.40 1.16 -22.12
CA PHE A 63 9.97 2.49 -22.42
C PHE A 63 11.25 2.83 -21.64
N CYS A 64 11.57 2.07 -20.58
CA CYS A 64 12.79 2.29 -19.80
C CYS A 64 14.02 1.64 -20.48
N GLU A 65 15.14 2.37 -20.50
CA GLU A 65 16.45 1.77 -20.76
C GLU A 65 16.94 1.05 -19.49
N GLY A 66 16.93 -0.28 -19.53
CA GLY A 66 17.23 -1.11 -18.36
C GLY A 66 16.03 -1.28 -17.44
N ALA A 67 15.97 -2.42 -16.76
CA ALA A 67 14.86 -2.72 -15.88
C ALA A 67 15.02 -1.95 -14.56
N ARG A 68 14.34 -0.81 -14.45
CA ARG A 68 14.23 -0.06 -13.19
C ARG A 68 13.28 -0.81 -12.26
N PHE A 69 13.83 -1.78 -11.54
CA PHE A 69 13.06 -2.65 -10.65
C PHE A 69 12.83 -2.03 -9.27
N ASP A 70 13.75 -1.19 -8.81
CA ASP A 70 13.86 -0.91 -7.37
C ASP A 70 12.79 0.05 -6.81
N ASP A 71 12.10 0.82 -7.67
CA ASP A 71 11.12 1.86 -7.27
C ASP A 71 9.70 1.63 -7.84
N LEU A 72 9.42 0.46 -8.39
CA LEU A 72 8.11 0.15 -8.97
C LEU A 72 7.30 -0.73 -8.03
N PRO A 73 5.97 -0.56 -7.95
CA PRO A 73 5.09 -1.65 -7.58
C PRO A 73 5.22 -2.75 -8.65
N LEU A 74 6.30 -3.52 -8.58
CA LEU A 74 6.55 -4.65 -9.45
C LEU A 74 5.51 -5.70 -9.11
N GLY A 75 4.60 -5.94 -10.04
CA GLY A 75 3.55 -6.90 -9.83
C GLY A 75 2.52 -6.89 -10.92
N THR A 76 1.79 -7.98 -10.92
CA THR A 76 0.76 -8.28 -11.90
C THR A 76 -0.57 -7.67 -11.44
N GLY A 77 -1.46 -7.39 -12.38
CA GLY A 77 -2.79 -6.83 -12.10
C GLY A 77 -2.97 -5.37 -12.49
N GLU A 78 -4.11 -4.85 -12.09
CA GLU A 78 -4.66 -3.56 -12.52
C GLU A 78 -5.35 -2.84 -11.36
N ILE A 79 -5.47 -1.52 -11.45
CA ILE A 79 -6.26 -0.72 -10.54
C ILE A 79 -7.58 -0.36 -11.20
N HIS A 80 -8.64 -0.30 -10.41
CA HIS A 80 -9.95 0.16 -10.86
C HIS A 80 -10.29 1.52 -10.24
N VAL A 81 -10.67 2.47 -11.10
CA VAL A 81 -11.09 3.82 -10.70
C VAL A 81 -12.46 4.11 -11.32
N ASP A 82 -13.44 4.35 -10.45
CA ASP A 82 -14.79 4.74 -10.87
C ASP A 82 -14.87 6.26 -11.01
N ALA A 83 -15.17 6.76 -12.21
CA ALA A 83 -15.29 8.19 -12.50
C ALA A 83 -16.51 8.44 -13.39
N GLY A 84 -17.41 9.34 -12.97
CA GLY A 84 -18.60 9.69 -13.75
C GLY A 84 -19.52 8.50 -14.06
N GLY A 85 -19.54 7.47 -13.22
CA GLY A 85 -20.31 6.24 -13.44
C GLY A 85 -19.65 5.23 -14.40
N VAL A 86 -18.45 5.51 -14.89
CA VAL A 86 -17.65 4.61 -15.72
C VAL A 86 -16.48 4.07 -14.92
N ARG A 87 -16.30 2.74 -14.96
CA ARG A 87 -15.13 2.09 -14.37
C ARG A 87 -13.97 2.09 -15.35
N HIS A 88 -12.82 2.58 -14.90
CA HIS A 88 -11.58 2.58 -15.64
C HIS A 88 -10.68 1.47 -15.09
N SER A 89 -10.06 0.70 -15.98
CA SER A 89 -9.04 -0.29 -15.64
C SER A 89 -7.69 0.17 -16.16
N ALA A 90 -6.70 0.27 -15.27
CA ALA A 90 -5.34 0.68 -15.59
C ALA A 90 -4.33 -0.31 -15.04
N PRO A 91 -3.20 -0.58 -15.72
CA PRO A 91 -2.18 -1.45 -15.15
C PRO A 91 -1.60 -0.82 -13.88
N ARG A 92 -1.08 -1.62 -12.94
CA ARG A 92 -0.37 -1.09 -11.75
C ARG A 92 0.78 -0.13 -12.12
N LEU A 93 1.35 -0.29 -13.31
CA LEU A 93 2.39 0.58 -13.87
C LEU A 93 1.91 1.99 -14.24
N VAL A 94 0.62 2.29 -14.20
CA VAL A 94 0.11 3.61 -14.63
C VAL A 94 0.78 4.77 -13.89
N GLY A 95 1.04 4.65 -12.58
CA GLY A 95 1.76 5.68 -11.82
C GLY A 95 3.21 5.87 -12.28
N HIS A 96 3.87 4.80 -12.73
CA HIS A 96 5.20 4.87 -13.33
C HIS A 96 5.20 5.55 -14.69
N TYR A 97 4.21 5.24 -15.54
CA TYR A 97 4.07 5.90 -16.84
C TYR A 97 3.84 7.42 -16.67
N VAL A 98 3.04 7.81 -15.69
CA VAL A 98 2.83 9.22 -15.35
C VAL A 98 4.13 9.87 -14.87
N ARG A 99 4.83 9.27 -13.89
CA ARG A 99 6.04 9.83 -13.28
C ARG A 99 7.23 9.89 -14.26
N ASP A 100 7.54 8.77 -14.90
CA ASP A 100 8.83 8.56 -15.56
C ASP A 100 8.75 8.72 -17.08
N HIS A 101 7.54 8.63 -17.66
CA HIS A 101 7.33 8.74 -19.10
C HIS A 101 6.40 9.90 -19.48
N GLY A 102 5.95 10.70 -18.51
CA GLY A 102 5.15 11.90 -18.74
C GLY A 102 3.77 11.60 -19.33
N TYR A 103 3.28 10.37 -19.21
CA TYR A 103 1.93 9.99 -19.64
C TYR A 103 0.89 10.87 -18.94
N LEU A 104 -0.03 11.44 -19.71
CA LEU A 104 -1.13 12.26 -19.23
C LEU A 104 -2.44 11.47 -19.34
N PRO A 105 -2.95 10.88 -18.24
CA PRO A 105 -4.18 10.09 -18.29
C PRO A 105 -5.42 10.97 -18.52
N PRO A 106 -6.55 10.39 -18.95
CA PRO A 106 -7.81 11.10 -19.06
C PRO A 106 -8.17 11.85 -17.77
N GLN A 107 -8.60 13.10 -17.89
CA GLN A 107 -8.82 13.98 -16.73
C GLN A 107 -9.79 13.39 -15.70
N ALA A 108 -10.90 12.79 -16.16
CA ALA A 108 -11.89 12.18 -15.27
C ALA A 108 -11.31 11.04 -14.42
N PHE A 109 -10.41 10.23 -15.00
CA PHE A 109 -9.69 9.19 -14.28
C PHE A 109 -8.76 9.80 -13.22
N SER A 110 -7.98 10.80 -13.61
CA SER A 110 -7.04 11.49 -12.73
C SER A 110 -7.74 12.14 -11.53
N ASP A 111 -8.83 12.88 -11.78
CA ASP A 111 -9.61 13.55 -10.73
C ASP A 111 -10.21 12.54 -9.74
N ALA A 112 -10.74 11.42 -10.24
CA ALA A 112 -11.32 10.37 -9.41
C ALA A 112 -10.25 9.63 -8.57
N ALA A 113 -9.08 9.34 -9.15
CA ALA A 113 -7.96 8.75 -8.42
C ALA A 113 -7.51 9.66 -7.27
N VAL A 114 -7.30 10.95 -7.55
CA VAL A 114 -6.93 11.96 -6.55
C VAL A 114 -8.03 12.15 -5.50
N GLY A 115 -9.30 12.20 -5.90
CA GLY A 115 -10.44 12.29 -4.98
C GLY A 115 -10.47 11.11 -4.00
N ARG A 116 -10.37 9.89 -4.52
CA ARG A 116 -10.30 8.67 -3.69
C ARG A 116 -9.10 8.71 -2.74
N PHE A 117 -7.94 9.15 -3.20
CA PHE A 117 -6.75 9.28 -2.37
C PHE A 117 -6.95 10.25 -1.19
N ARG A 118 -7.53 11.43 -1.46
CA ARG A 118 -7.85 12.42 -0.42
C ARG A 118 -8.85 11.88 0.60
N ASP A 119 -9.89 11.18 0.14
CA ASP A 119 -10.89 10.56 1.01
C ASP A 119 -10.27 9.51 1.94
N LEU A 120 -9.40 8.64 1.39
CA LEU A 120 -8.70 7.62 2.18
C LEU A 120 -7.78 8.25 3.24
N ARG A 121 -7.04 9.31 2.87
CA ARG A 121 -6.20 10.04 3.83
C ARG A 121 -7.02 10.73 4.92
N ALA A 122 -8.15 11.33 4.57
CA ALA A 122 -9.05 11.97 5.54
C ALA A 122 -9.59 10.97 6.56
N ARG A 123 -10.07 9.80 6.11
CA ARG A 123 -10.55 8.73 7.00
C ARG A 123 -9.45 8.20 7.92
N THR A 124 -8.25 7.98 7.38
CA THR A 124 -7.11 7.51 8.17
C THR A 124 -6.76 8.51 9.27
N ARG A 125 -6.76 9.81 8.93
CA ARG A 125 -6.53 10.88 9.90
C ARG A 125 -7.60 10.91 10.99
N GLU A 126 -8.87 10.84 10.62
CA GLU A 126 -9.98 10.82 11.58
C GLU A 126 -9.85 9.66 12.59
N LEU A 127 -9.49 8.47 12.11
CA LEU A 127 -9.24 7.30 12.96
C LEU A 127 -8.09 7.54 13.94
N LEU A 128 -6.98 8.11 13.46
CA LEU A 128 -5.81 8.44 14.27
C LEU A 128 -6.15 9.48 15.34
N GLU A 129 -6.81 10.58 14.95
CA GLU A 129 -7.19 11.67 15.84
C GLU A 129 -8.17 11.19 16.93
N THR A 130 -9.13 10.33 16.56
CA THR A 130 -10.08 9.71 17.50
C THR A 130 -9.36 8.83 18.54
N ALA A 131 -8.23 8.22 18.15
CA ALA A 131 -7.37 7.45 19.07
C ALA A 131 -6.41 8.31 19.90
N GLY A 132 -6.46 9.64 19.76
CA GLY A 132 -5.62 10.59 20.49
C GLY A 132 -4.29 10.90 19.82
N TRP A 133 -4.13 10.58 18.54
CA TRP A 133 -2.99 11.08 17.77
C TRP A 133 -3.14 12.58 17.48
N VAL A 134 -2.01 13.29 17.47
CA VAL A 134 -1.91 14.68 17.03
C VAL A 134 -0.66 14.83 16.16
N GLN A 135 -0.67 15.78 15.24
CA GLN A 135 0.48 16.03 14.38
C GLN A 135 1.73 16.35 15.21
N GLY A 136 2.85 15.68 14.91
CA GLY A 136 4.11 15.85 15.64
C GLY A 136 4.16 15.13 17.00
N ARG A 137 3.20 14.22 17.27
CA ARG A 137 3.25 13.33 18.44
C ARG A 137 4.57 12.56 18.47
N SER A 138 5.17 12.50 19.66
CA SER A 138 6.38 11.73 19.91
C SER A 138 6.33 11.20 21.35
N VAL A 139 6.33 9.88 21.53
CA VAL A 139 6.31 9.22 22.84
C VAL A 139 7.64 8.54 23.15
N ASP A 140 7.93 8.35 24.43
CA ASP A 140 9.12 7.61 24.87
C ASP A 140 9.00 6.13 24.51
N THR A 141 9.95 5.64 23.70
CA THR A 141 10.02 4.24 23.23
C THR A 141 10.91 3.36 24.10
N SER A 142 11.58 3.92 25.11
CA SER A 142 12.62 3.24 25.90
C SER A 142 12.10 2.00 26.63
N ALA A 143 10.84 2.02 27.08
CA ALA A 143 10.22 0.88 27.74
C ALA A 143 10.10 -0.34 26.80
N TRP A 144 9.76 -0.11 25.53
CA TRP A 144 9.65 -1.16 24.53
C TRP A 144 11.02 -1.75 24.19
N ARG A 145 12.06 -0.91 24.05
CA ARG A 145 13.43 -1.40 23.81
C ARG A 145 13.92 -2.32 24.93
N ARG A 146 13.66 -1.94 26.18
CA ARG A 146 14.03 -2.75 27.35
C ARG A 146 13.27 -4.07 27.42
N ALA A 147 12.03 -4.11 26.93
CA ALA A 147 11.23 -5.33 26.90
C ALA A 147 11.71 -6.33 25.83
N PHE A 148 12.34 -5.84 24.76
CA PHE A 148 12.83 -6.66 23.64
C PHE A 148 14.32 -6.42 23.37
N PRO A 149 15.22 -6.75 24.32
CA PRO A 149 16.64 -6.41 24.22
C PRO A 149 17.40 -7.23 23.16
N SER A 150 16.85 -8.36 22.72
CA SER A 150 17.46 -9.21 21.70
C SER A 150 17.16 -8.75 20.27
N LEU A 151 16.19 -7.84 20.07
CA LEU A 151 15.75 -7.40 18.74
C LEU A 151 16.54 -6.19 18.27
N GLY A 152 16.82 -6.13 16.97
CA GLY A 152 17.51 -5.01 16.33
C GLY A 152 16.56 -3.83 16.17
N TRP A 153 16.66 -2.83 17.04
CA TRP A 153 15.86 -1.61 16.92
C TRP A 153 16.48 -0.69 15.86
N HIS A 154 15.67 -0.31 14.88
CA HIS A 154 16.09 0.55 13.78
C HIS A 154 15.42 1.93 13.88
N ASP A 155 16.10 2.97 13.40
CA ASP A 155 15.61 4.35 13.45
C ASP A 155 14.20 4.52 12.83
N GLY A 156 13.89 3.81 11.74
CA GLY A 156 12.57 3.88 11.12
C GLY A 156 11.47 3.30 12.00
N ALA A 157 11.72 2.16 12.63
CA ALA A 157 10.78 1.57 13.58
C ALA A 157 10.61 2.44 14.82
N GLU A 158 11.70 3.04 15.31
CA GLU A 158 11.66 3.95 16.45
C GLU A 158 10.87 5.23 16.13
N ARG A 159 11.04 5.81 14.94
CA ARG A 159 10.24 6.96 14.49
C ARG A 159 8.75 6.60 14.41
N PHE A 160 8.43 5.47 13.78
CA PHE A 160 7.04 5.00 13.69
C PHE A 160 6.43 4.83 15.08
N LEU A 161 7.12 4.15 15.99
CA LEU A 161 6.62 3.88 17.34
C LEU A 161 6.58 5.12 18.21
N ALA A 162 7.51 6.06 18.04
CA ALA A 162 7.43 7.36 18.70
C ALA A 162 6.18 8.13 18.26
N GLU A 163 5.81 8.06 16.98
CA GLU A 163 4.64 8.76 16.47
C GLU A 163 3.32 8.06 16.82
N PHE A 164 3.22 6.76 16.58
CA PHE A 164 1.95 6.00 16.62
C PHE A 164 1.84 5.03 17.80
N GLY A 165 2.92 4.73 18.50
CA GLY A 165 2.91 3.78 19.59
C GLY A 165 2.04 4.23 20.76
N GLY A 166 1.34 3.28 21.38
CA GLY A 166 0.34 3.50 22.42
C GLY A 166 -1.06 3.85 21.91
N LEU A 167 -1.27 4.02 20.60
CA LEU A 167 -2.60 4.25 20.04
C LEU A 167 -3.43 2.96 20.00
N THR A 168 -4.73 3.11 20.19
CA THR A 168 -5.72 2.05 19.95
C THR A 168 -6.77 2.56 18.97
N LEU A 169 -6.74 2.02 17.77
CA LEU A 169 -7.60 2.41 16.66
C LEU A 169 -8.78 1.46 16.60
N ARG A 170 -9.99 2.01 16.68
CA ARG A 170 -11.23 1.24 16.67
C ARG A 170 -11.93 1.44 15.33
N GLY A 171 -11.65 0.55 14.39
CA GLY A 171 -12.40 0.46 13.14
C GLY A 171 -13.27 -0.79 13.10
N VAL A 172 -13.37 -1.42 11.93
CA VAL A 172 -13.94 -2.77 11.78
C VAL A 172 -13.13 -3.75 12.62
N GLU A 173 -11.80 -3.67 12.55
CA GLU A 173 -10.91 -4.33 13.49
C GLU A 173 -10.32 -3.34 14.50
N THR A 174 -10.02 -3.86 15.68
CA THR A 174 -9.26 -3.09 16.68
C THR A 174 -7.77 -3.31 16.46
N VAL A 175 -7.06 -2.22 16.18
CA VAL A 175 -5.60 -2.19 16.05
C VAL A 175 -5.01 -1.55 17.30
N VAL A 176 -4.17 -2.28 18.02
CA VAL A 176 -3.48 -1.80 19.22
C VAL A 176 -2.00 -1.69 18.91
N LEU A 177 -1.47 -0.47 18.81
CA LEU A 177 -0.07 -0.20 18.51
C LEU A 177 0.76 -0.16 19.80
N ASP A 178 0.79 -1.27 20.55
CA ASP A 178 1.59 -1.41 21.76
C ASP A 178 2.51 -2.64 21.65
N PRO A 179 3.83 -2.46 21.45
CA PRO A 179 4.80 -3.54 21.37
C PRO A 179 4.71 -4.56 22.51
N LEU A 180 4.31 -4.15 23.72
CA LEU A 180 4.21 -5.06 24.86
C LEU A 180 3.14 -6.14 24.68
N ARG A 181 2.18 -5.95 23.77
CA ARG A 181 1.19 -6.97 23.38
C ARG A 181 1.85 -8.18 22.71
N CYS A 182 3.05 -8.02 22.19
CA CYS A 182 3.83 -9.09 21.56
C CYS A 182 4.82 -9.79 22.52
N ALA A 183 4.82 -9.46 23.82
CA ALA A 183 5.82 -9.98 24.77
C ALA A 183 5.84 -11.52 24.85
N GLY A 184 4.70 -12.19 24.63
CA GLY A 184 4.62 -13.66 24.59
C GLY A 184 5.11 -14.29 23.28
N ALA A 185 5.49 -13.49 22.28
CA ALA A 185 5.77 -13.93 20.93
C ALA A 185 7.21 -13.64 20.47
N VAL A 186 8.15 -13.37 21.40
CA VAL A 186 9.54 -13.01 21.04
C VAL A 186 10.19 -14.04 20.11
N ASP A 187 9.96 -15.33 20.36
CA ASP A 187 10.50 -16.41 19.53
C ASP A 187 10.01 -16.36 18.07
N LEU A 188 8.80 -15.83 17.82
CA LEU A 188 8.29 -15.64 16.46
C LEU A 188 9.07 -14.51 15.75
N PHE A 189 9.28 -13.38 16.43
CA PHE A 189 10.07 -12.27 15.88
C PHE A 189 11.53 -12.67 15.63
N GLU A 190 12.14 -13.45 16.52
CA GLU A 190 13.49 -13.98 16.33
C GLU A 190 13.59 -14.93 15.12
N ARG A 191 12.57 -15.79 14.91
CA ARG A 191 12.50 -16.64 13.71
C ARG A 191 12.42 -15.80 12.43
N TRP A 192 11.67 -14.71 12.46
CA TRP A 192 11.50 -13.86 11.27
C TRP A 192 12.68 -12.99 10.93
N LYS A 193 13.59 -12.67 11.84
CA LYS A 193 14.85 -11.98 11.48
C LYS A 193 15.57 -12.65 10.31
N LYS A 194 15.38 -13.95 10.09
CA LYS A 194 15.94 -14.69 8.95
C LYS A 194 15.34 -14.32 7.59
N VAL A 195 14.12 -13.78 7.59
CA VAL A 195 13.35 -13.36 6.41
C VAL A 195 13.31 -11.85 6.32
N ARG A 196 13.08 -11.16 7.45
CA ARG A 196 13.02 -9.71 7.57
C ARG A 196 13.34 -9.25 8.98
N GLU A 197 14.16 -8.22 9.10
CA GLU A 197 14.36 -7.54 10.38
C GLU A 197 13.17 -6.65 10.69
N VAL A 198 12.40 -7.03 11.71
CA VAL A 198 11.25 -6.29 12.23
C VAL A 198 11.25 -6.32 13.76
N VAL A 199 10.75 -5.25 14.37
CA VAL A 199 10.50 -5.18 15.81
C VAL A 199 9.00 -5.14 16.10
N PRO A 200 8.55 -5.60 17.29
CA PRO A 200 7.14 -5.59 17.64
C PRO A 200 6.53 -4.19 17.60
N ALA A 201 5.31 -4.12 17.06
CA ALA A 201 4.55 -2.89 16.95
C ALA A 201 3.20 -2.96 17.67
N GLY A 202 2.65 -4.17 17.85
CA GLY A 202 1.36 -4.36 18.49
C GLY A 202 0.56 -5.52 17.91
N VAL A 203 -0.75 -5.41 17.90
CA VAL A 203 -1.67 -6.44 17.42
C VAL A 203 -2.85 -5.85 16.65
N ALA A 204 -3.38 -6.60 15.69
CA ALA A 204 -4.64 -6.32 15.00
C ALA A 204 -5.44 -7.62 14.92
N GLY A 205 -6.56 -7.71 15.64
CA GLY A 205 -7.26 -8.99 15.81
C GLY A 205 -6.33 -10.08 16.37
N ASP A 206 -6.22 -11.20 15.66
CA ASP A 206 -5.33 -12.32 15.99
C ASP A 206 -3.92 -12.19 15.37
N HIS A 207 -3.65 -11.10 14.64
CA HIS A 207 -2.36 -10.86 13.99
C HIS A 207 -1.39 -10.10 14.91
N LEU A 208 -0.14 -10.53 14.90
CA LEU A 208 0.97 -9.78 15.49
C LEU A 208 1.42 -8.70 14.49
N LEU A 209 1.78 -7.52 14.96
CA LEU A 209 2.29 -6.45 14.12
C LEU A 209 3.78 -6.26 14.38
N GLY A 210 4.54 -6.10 13.31
CA GLY A 210 5.95 -5.71 13.33
C GLY A 210 6.19 -4.43 12.52
N VAL A 211 7.25 -3.69 12.84
CA VAL A 211 7.71 -2.55 12.03
C VAL A 211 9.14 -2.83 11.58
N GLY A 212 9.38 -2.66 10.29
CA GLY A 212 10.70 -2.83 9.68
C GLY A 212 11.57 -1.58 9.75
N ALA A 213 12.78 -1.70 9.22
CA ALA A 213 13.78 -0.62 9.28
C ALA A 213 13.36 0.66 8.55
N GLY A 214 12.47 0.57 7.55
CA GLY A 214 11.92 1.71 6.81
C GLY A 214 10.74 2.39 7.50
N GLY A 215 10.22 1.83 8.59
CA GLY A 215 8.98 2.27 9.23
C GLY A 215 7.71 1.68 8.59
N GLU A 216 7.87 0.67 7.74
CA GLU A 216 6.76 -0.10 7.18
C GLU A 216 6.13 -0.99 8.27
N LEU A 217 4.80 -1.01 8.33
CA LEU A 217 4.06 -1.87 9.25
C LEU A 217 3.76 -3.20 8.54
N VAL A 218 4.04 -4.29 9.25
CA VAL A 218 3.92 -5.66 8.74
C VAL A 218 2.97 -6.43 9.65
N ALA A 219 1.96 -7.08 9.06
CA ALA A 219 1.00 -7.90 9.78
C ALA A 219 1.35 -9.38 9.65
N LEU A 220 1.42 -10.00 10.84
CA LEU A 220 1.98 -11.29 11.18
C LEU A 220 0.96 -12.42 11.32
N SER A 221 0.90 -13.44 10.46
CA SER A 221 0.10 -14.65 10.73
C SER A 221 0.96 -15.81 11.24
N GLY A 222 0.34 -16.71 12.02
CA GLY A 222 1.03 -17.84 12.69
C GLY A 222 1.63 -18.89 11.74
N ASP A 223 1.21 -18.89 10.48
CA ASP A 223 1.69 -19.74 9.39
C ASP A 223 2.84 -19.10 8.57
N GLY A 224 3.25 -17.89 8.91
CA GLY A 224 4.43 -17.22 8.32
C GLY A 224 4.14 -16.32 7.12
N HIS A 225 2.88 -16.04 6.81
CA HIS A 225 2.53 -15.00 5.84
C HIS A 225 2.68 -13.61 6.48
N ALA A 226 3.30 -12.71 5.71
CA ALA A 226 3.58 -11.34 6.14
C ALA A 226 2.97 -10.39 5.11
N TRP A 227 1.97 -9.63 5.53
CA TRP A 227 1.46 -8.51 4.74
C TRP A 227 2.23 -7.24 5.07
N MET A 228 2.40 -6.35 4.08
CA MET A 228 3.16 -5.12 4.21
C MET A 228 2.34 -3.91 3.75
N GLY A 229 2.44 -2.82 4.51
CA GLY A 229 2.02 -1.50 4.05
C GLY A 229 2.90 -0.41 4.64
N SER A 230 2.89 0.76 4.00
CA SER A 230 3.53 1.96 4.55
C SER A 230 2.71 2.51 5.72
N GLY A 231 3.38 2.97 6.79
CA GLY A 231 2.80 3.35 8.09
C GLY A 231 1.30 3.63 8.14
N SER A 232 0.84 4.78 7.63
CA SER A 232 -0.57 5.19 7.69
C SER A 232 -1.50 4.42 6.74
N SER A 233 -1.02 4.03 5.54
CA SER A 233 -1.77 3.15 4.63
C SER A 233 -2.06 1.82 5.33
N ALA A 234 -1.05 1.29 6.02
CA ALA A 234 -1.16 0.03 6.70
C ALA A 234 -2.14 0.07 7.87
N ILE A 235 -2.03 1.12 8.68
CA ILE A 235 -2.95 1.42 9.78
C ILE A 235 -4.40 1.45 9.28
N ARG A 236 -4.67 2.18 8.19
CA ARG A 236 -6.02 2.24 7.59
C ARG A 236 -6.53 0.85 7.25
N ARG A 237 -5.74 0.07 6.50
CA ARG A 237 -6.14 -1.25 6.00
C ARG A 237 -6.50 -2.20 7.12
N LEU A 238 -5.65 -2.26 8.14
CA LEU A 238 -5.91 -3.06 9.35
C LEU A 238 -7.18 -2.57 10.05
N SER A 239 -7.35 -1.26 10.26
CA SER A 239 -8.54 -0.74 10.94
C SER A 239 -9.84 -0.95 10.16
N GLU A 240 -9.80 -0.98 8.83
CA GLU A 240 -10.98 -1.21 7.99
C GLU A 240 -11.33 -2.70 7.86
N GLY A 241 -10.57 -3.59 8.53
CA GLY A 241 -10.76 -5.03 8.41
C GLY A 241 -10.61 -5.50 6.96
N GLN A 242 -9.79 -4.78 6.18
CA GLN A 242 -9.29 -5.29 4.91
C GLN A 242 -8.29 -6.38 5.28
N HIS A 243 -8.86 -7.54 5.61
CA HIS A 243 -8.14 -8.72 6.02
C HIS A 243 -7.24 -9.21 4.89
N LEU A 244 -6.31 -10.04 5.33
CA LEU A 244 -5.43 -10.90 4.57
C LEU A 244 -6.27 -11.88 3.75
N ASP A 245 -7.01 -11.41 2.75
CA ASP A 245 -7.56 -12.33 1.77
C ASP A 245 -6.35 -12.96 1.08
N GLU A 246 -6.26 -14.28 1.26
CA GLU A 246 -5.54 -15.18 0.40
C GLU A 246 -5.76 -14.71 -1.05
N ASP A 247 -4.73 -14.78 -1.87
CA ASP A 247 -4.98 -14.96 -3.30
C ASP A 247 -5.97 -16.13 -3.40
N ASP A 248 -7.26 -15.83 -3.54
CA ASP A 248 -8.30 -16.75 -3.99
C ASP A 248 -7.92 -17.10 -5.44
N GLY A 249 -6.94 -18.00 -5.55
CA GLY A 249 -6.56 -18.72 -6.74
C GLY A 249 -7.50 -19.89 -7.00
#